data_AF-A0A8K0DEW4-F1
#
_entry.id   AF-A0A8K0DEW4-F1
#
_cell.length_a   1.000
_cell.length_b   1.000
_cell.length_c   1.000
_cell.angle_alpha   90.00
_cell.angle_beta   90.00
_cell.angle_gamma   90.00
#
_symmetry.space_group_name_H-M   'P 1'
#
loop_
_entity.id
_entity.type
_entity.pdbx_description
1 polymer ?
#
loop_
_entity_poly.entity_id
_entity_poly.type
_entity_poly.pdbx_seq_one_letter_code
_entity_poly.pdbx_strand_id
1 'polypeptide(L)' 'MSFGMVRTYVTKSKQGQWTQDNMRIAADKVLAEQVTIRKAAEIYNVPYTGLQRRVTFSRGVVKNRGG' A
#
# COMPACT_ATOMS: atom_id res chain seq x y z
N MET A 1 -42.19 -2.02 -9.01
CA MET A 1 -41.40 -1.96 -7.76
C MET A 1 -40.00 -2.55 -8.02
N SER A 2 -38.98 -1.72 -7.81
CA SER A 2 -37.57 -2.00 -7.51
C SER A 2 -36.83 -3.13 -8.26
N PHE A 3 -36.07 -2.76 -9.30
CA PHE A 3 -34.97 -3.58 -9.80
C PHE A 3 -33.87 -3.66 -8.73
N GLY A 4 -33.57 -4.87 -8.27
CA GLY A 4 -32.47 -5.16 -7.36
C GLY A 4 -31.11 -4.91 -8.03
N MET A 5 -30.66 -3.66 -8.03
CA MET A 5 -29.27 -3.33 -8.33
C MET A 5 -28.43 -3.63 -7.10
N VAL A 6 -27.93 -4.87 -7.00
CA VAL A 6 -26.82 -5.18 -6.10
C VAL A 6 -25.65 -4.30 -6.55
N ARG A 7 -25.38 -3.25 -5.77
CA ARG A 7 -24.16 -2.46 -5.88
C ARG A 7 -22.98 -3.37 -5.51
N THR A 8 -22.52 -4.17 -6.46
CA THR A 8 -21.20 -4.77 -6.34
C THR A 8 -20.23 -3.60 -6.43
N TYR A 9 -19.44 -3.39 -5.38
CA TYR A 9 -18.42 -2.35 -5.35
C TYR A 9 -17.32 -2.73 -6.34
N VAL A 10 -17.55 -2.49 -7.63
CA VAL A 10 -16.49 -2.53 -8.62
C VAL A 10 -15.71 -1.24 -8.42
N THR A 11 -14.70 -1.30 -7.55
CA THR A 11 -13.76 -0.20 -7.42
C THR A 11 -12.99 -0.12 -8.73
N LYS A 12 -13.39 0.80 -9.60
CA LYS A 12 -12.60 1.23 -10.74
C LYS A 12 -11.31 1.86 -10.22
N SER A 13 -10.25 1.09 -9.98
CA SER A 13 -8.89 1.64 -9.89
C SER A 13 -8.14 1.33 -11.18
N LYS A 14 -8.56 2.03 -12.24
CA LYS A 14 -7.84 2.17 -13.51
C LYS A 14 -6.61 3.09 -13.33
N GLN A 15 -5.76 2.82 -12.34
CA GLN A 15 -4.41 3.38 -12.24
C GLN A 15 -3.47 2.23 -11.88
N GLY A 16 -2.53 1.94 -12.77
CA GLY A 16 -1.87 0.66 -12.90
C GLY A 16 -1.02 0.21 -11.71
N GLN A 17 -1.10 -1.11 -11.49
CA GLN A 17 0.05 -2.01 -11.35
C GLN A 17 0.70 -2.22 -9.98
N TRP A 18 0.03 -1.91 -8.89
CA TRP A 18 0.38 -2.54 -7.61
C TRP A 18 -0.68 -3.55 -7.18
N THR A 19 -0.24 -4.79 -7.06
CA THR A 19 -1.01 -5.85 -6.44
C THR A 19 -0.80 -5.81 -4.92
N GLN A 20 -1.71 -6.46 -4.18
CA GLN A 20 -1.52 -6.67 -2.74
C GLN A 20 -0.22 -7.42 -2.45
N ASP A 21 0.19 -8.30 -3.37
CA ASP A 21 1.43 -9.06 -3.33
C ASP A 21 2.66 -8.15 -3.48
N ASN A 22 2.68 -7.27 -4.49
CA ASN A 22 3.73 -6.26 -4.66
C ASN A 22 3.90 -5.40 -3.39
N MET A 23 2.79 -5.00 -2.77
CA MET A 23 2.84 -4.22 -1.53
C MET A 23 3.35 -5.02 -0.33
N ARG A 24 3.15 -6.33 -0.30
CA ARG A 24 3.70 -7.21 0.74
C ARG A 24 5.19 -7.43 0.55
N ILE A 25 5.62 -7.76 -0.67
CA ILE A 25 7.04 -7.96 -1.01
C ILE A 25 7.83 -6.66 -0.78
N ALA A 26 7.30 -5.54 -1.22
CA ALA A 26 7.93 -4.24 -1.03
C ALA A 26 8.05 -3.86 0.46
N ALA A 27 7.04 -4.18 1.28
CA ALA A 27 7.12 -3.99 2.73
C ALA A 27 8.18 -4.89 3.37
N ASP A 28 8.26 -6.16 2.98
CA ASP A 28 9.25 -7.12 3.47
C ASP A 28 10.69 -6.67 3.16
N LYS A 29 10.96 -6.25 1.91
CA LYS A 29 12.27 -5.74 1.49
C LYS A 29 12.70 -4.49 2.26
N VAL A 30 11.74 -3.61 2.60
CA VAL A 30 12.00 -2.39 3.38
C VAL A 30 12.18 -2.70 4.88
N LEU A 31 11.47 -3.71 5.39
CA LEU A 31 11.65 -4.20 6.76
C LEU A 31 13.00 -4.87 6.93
N ALA A 32 13.44 -5.65 5.92
CA ALA A 32 14.76 -6.25 5.84
C ALA A 32 15.90 -5.24 5.53
N GLU A 33 15.59 -3.95 5.45
CA GLU A 33 16.54 -2.85 5.17
C GLU A 33 17.33 -3.00 3.86
N GLN A 34 16.88 -3.88 2.96
CA GLN A 34 17.53 -4.12 1.66
C GLN A 34 17.30 -2.95 0.69
N VAL A 35 16.19 -2.23 0.84
CA VAL A 35 15.78 -1.15 -0.06
C VAL A 35 15.07 -0.04 0.73
N THR A 36 15.19 1.21 0.30
CA THR A 36 14.48 2.33 0.92
C THR A 36 13.00 2.34 0.51
N ILE A 37 12.13 2.93 1.35
CA ILE A 37 10.68 3.06 1.09
C ILE A 37 10.41 3.66 -0.30
N ARG A 38 11.17 4.70 -0.67
CA ARG A 38 11.06 5.38 -1.98
C ARG A 38 11.44 4.44 -3.13
N LYS A 39 12.59 3.77 -3.01
CA LYS A 39 13.07 2.86 -4.06
C LYS A 39 12.17 1.63 -4.22
N ALA A 40 11.59 1.13 -3.12
CA ALA A 40 10.58 0.06 -3.17
C ALA A 40 9.29 0.51 -3.88
N ALA A 41 8.84 1.75 -3.61
CA ALA A 41 7.68 2.34 -4.28
C ALA A 41 7.85 2.40 -5.80
N GLU A 42 9.05 2.77 -6.26
CA GLU A 42 9.39 2.82 -7.69
C GLU A 42 9.52 1.42 -8.32
N ILE A 43 10.21 0.48 -7.66
CA ILE A 43 10.44 -0.88 -8.19
C ILE A 43 9.13 -1.64 -8.34
N TYR A 44 8.29 -1.61 -7.29
CA TYR A 44 7.06 -2.39 -7.23
C TYR A 44 5.83 -1.62 -7.70
N ASN A 45 6.01 -0.38 -8.19
CA ASN A 45 4.96 0.54 -8.60
C ASN A 45 3.86 0.72 -7.53
N VAL A 46 4.24 0.64 -6.25
CA VAL A 46 3.32 0.73 -5.10
C VAL A 46 3.27 2.15 -4.55
N PRO A 47 2.12 2.62 -4.03
CA PRO A 47 2.01 3.95 -3.47
C PRO A 47 2.89 4.09 -2.22
N TYR A 48 3.76 5.09 -2.23
CA TYR A 48 4.71 5.39 -1.15
C TYR A 48 4.01 5.55 0.21
N THR A 49 2.92 6.32 0.26
CA THR A 49 2.16 6.57 1.49
C THR A 49 1.54 5.29 2.06
N GLY A 50 1.02 4.40 1.20
CA GLY A 50 0.47 3.11 1.61
C GLY A 50 1.55 2.16 2.15
N LEU A 51 2.70 2.10 1.48
CA LEU A 51 3.83 1.28 1.91
C LEU A 51 4.44 1.79 3.21
N GLN A 52 4.67 3.10 3.32
CA GLN A 52 5.19 3.71 4.55
C GLN A 52 4.27 3.43 5.73
N ARG A 53 2.95 3.56 5.54
CA ARG A 53 1.96 3.27 6.58
C ARG A 53 2.10 1.82 7.06
N ARG A 54 2.09 0.85 6.14
CA ARG A 54 2.29 -0.59 6.46
C ARG A 54 3.58 -0.84 7.23
N VAL A 55 4.70 -0.32 6.74
CA VAL A 55 6.02 -0.50 7.37
C VAL A 55 6.07 0.15 8.76
N THR A 56 5.44 1.32 8.94
CA THR A 56 5.41 2.03 10.24
C THR A 56 4.59 1.26 11.27
N PHE A 57 3.42 0.73 10.86
CA PHE A 57 2.62 -0.17 11.70
C PHE A 57 3.39 -1.45 12.06
N SER A 58 4.08 -2.07 11.10
CA SER A 58 4.87 -3.29 11.34
C SER A 58 6.09 -3.08 12.23
N ARG A 59 6.76 -1.92 12.15
CA ARG A 59 7.90 -1.58 13.01
C ARG A 59 7.49 -1.12 14.42
N GLY A 60 6.19 -0.98 14.70
CA GLY A 60 5.70 -0.50 16.00
C GLY A 60 6.12 0.94 16.34
N VAL A 61 6.67 1.69 15.38
CA VAL A 61 7.14 3.05 15.61
C VAL A 61 5.94 3.98 15.48
N VAL A 62 5.25 4.23 16.60
CA VAL A 62 4.29 5.33 16.73
C VAL A 62 5.08 6.62 16.56
N LYS A 63 5.24 7.10 15.31
CA LYS A 63 5.85 8.39 15.04
C LYS A 63 4.82 9.47 15.38
N ASN A 64 4.77 9.87 16.64
CA ASN A 64 4.20 11.15 17.07
C ASN A 64 4.96 12.26 16.34
N ARG A 65 4.44 12.73 15.21
CA ARG A 65 4.87 13.97 14.58
C ARG A 65 3.64 14.78 14.23
N GLY A 66 3.10 15.43 15.27
CA GLY A 66 2.39 16.70 15.14
C GLY A 66 3.38 17.83 15.41
N GLY A 67 3.21 18.95 14.69
CA GLY A 67 4.03 20.15 14.78
C GLY A 67 4.66 20.49 13.44
#